data_AF-A0A1F5LRJ1-F1
#
_entry.id   AF-A0A1F5LRJ1-F1
#
_cell.length_a   1.000
_cell.length_b   1.000
_cell.length_c   1.000
_cell.angle_alpha   90.00
_cell.angle_beta   90.00
_cell.angle_gamma   90.00
#
_symmetry.space_group_name_H-M   'P 1'
#
loop_
_entity.id
_entity.type
_entity.pdbx_description
1 polymer ?
#
loop_
_entity_poly.entity_id
_entity_poly.type
_entity_poly.pdbx_seq_one_letter_code
_entity_poly.pdbx_strand_id
1 'polypeptide(L)'
;MHYSPGAPILRSNNLVDWEMVGHSVPELAFGSGYYLDGGQAYIQGTWASSLRYRASTSTYYWIACIDFSKTYIYTASAVDATWAQAAVIDSCYYDVGLLVAANDTMYAAYGSTNIHVSELSSDGLSEVTSKVVYESDVGYIEGSRFYEKDGNFYILVLKPGSPSSEYVLQSTTGPWGPYTIQELFTDAGNPVPGCGNPHQGGIVDTPNGDWYFMAFVDAYPGGRIPVLAPLGWDSNGWPSVNLVNGS
;
A
#
# COMPACT_ATOMS: atom_id res chain seq x y z
N MET A 1 6.79 13.06 -3.31
CA MET A 1 8.23 12.86 -3.01
C MET A 1 9.03 12.76 -4.32
N HIS A 2 10.09 13.56 -4.50
CA HIS A 2 10.75 13.81 -5.81
C HIS A 2 12.22 13.37 -5.87
N TYR A 3 12.67 12.54 -4.94
CA TYR A 3 14.03 12.02 -4.93
C TYR A 3 14.22 10.98 -6.04
N SER A 4 15.42 10.97 -6.65
CA SER A 4 15.78 10.05 -7.74
C SER A 4 17.07 9.29 -7.38
N PRO A 5 17.11 7.94 -7.52
CA PRO A 5 16.00 7.06 -7.92
C PRO A 5 14.86 7.03 -6.89
N GLY A 6 13.66 6.67 -7.33
CA GLY A 6 12.42 6.68 -6.55
C GLY A 6 11.93 5.28 -6.16
N ALA A 7 10.99 5.22 -5.20
CA ALA A 7 10.41 3.97 -4.69
C ALA A 7 11.48 2.95 -4.21
N PRO A 8 12.21 3.23 -3.12
CA PRO A 8 13.20 2.33 -2.57
C PRO A 8 12.58 0.99 -2.16
N ILE A 9 13.34 -0.09 -2.32
CA ILE A 9 12.98 -1.45 -1.94
C ILE A 9 13.93 -1.90 -0.83
N LEU A 10 13.36 -2.37 0.28
CA LEU A 10 14.09 -2.97 1.38
C LEU A 10 13.80 -4.47 1.45
N ARG A 11 14.75 -5.25 1.96
CA ARG A 11 14.62 -6.68 2.23
C ARG A 11 14.91 -6.97 3.70
N SER A 12 14.15 -7.91 4.26
CA SER A 12 14.37 -8.45 5.60
C SER A 12 14.03 -9.94 5.63
N ASN A 13 14.72 -10.69 6.48
CA ASN A 13 14.43 -12.10 6.75
C ASN A 13 13.64 -12.30 8.06
N ASN A 14 13.43 -11.24 8.84
CA ASN A 14 12.82 -11.31 10.18
C ASN A 14 11.87 -10.13 10.48
N LEU A 15 11.57 -9.29 9.50
CA LEU A 15 10.76 -8.06 9.60
C LEU A 15 11.36 -6.95 10.48
N VAL A 16 12.58 -7.13 11.01
CA VAL A 16 13.22 -6.20 11.96
C VAL A 16 14.50 -5.62 11.35
N ASP A 17 15.39 -6.48 10.85
CA ASP A 17 16.65 -6.06 10.23
C ASP A 17 16.44 -5.86 8.74
N TRP A 18 16.64 -4.63 8.26
CA TRP A 18 16.37 -4.23 6.88
C TRP A 18 17.63 -3.78 6.14
N GLU A 19 17.77 -4.21 4.89
CA GLU A 19 18.79 -3.74 3.95
C GLU A 19 18.14 -3.16 2.69
N MET A 20 18.76 -2.14 2.10
CA MET A 20 18.31 -1.60 0.81
C MET A 20 18.80 -2.50 -0.33
N VAL A 21 17.88 -2.89 -1.21
CA VAL A 21 18.18 -3.79 -2.34
C VAL A 21 17.98 -3.16 -3.72
N GLY A 22 17.28 -2.03 -3.80
CA GLY A 22 17.05 -1.37 -5.09
C GLY A 22 16.01 -0.27 -5.04
N HIS A 23 15.58 0.16 -6.23
CA HIS A 23 14.56 1.18 -6.44
C HIS A 23 13.68 0.75 -7.61
N SER A 24 12.36 0.85 -7.46
CA SER A 24 11.42 0.46 -8.53
C SER A 24 11.39 1.48 -9.67
N VAL A 25 11.77 2.74 -9.39
CA VAL A 25 11.78 3.83 -10.37
C VAL A 25 13.22 4.34 -10.52
N PRO A 26 13.98 3.89 -11.54
CA PRO A 26 15.38 4.25 -11.70
C PRO A 26 15.56 5.75 -12.01
N GLU A 27 14.61 6.35 -12.75
CA GLU A 27 14.62 7.75 -13.13
C GLU A 27 13.19 8.31 -13.07
N LEU A 28 13.02 9.52 -12.53
CA LEU A 28 11.70 10.16 -12.40
C LEU A 28 11.36 10.90 -13.71
N ALA A 29 11.15 10.14 -14.79
CA ALA A 29 10.83 10.65 -16.12
C ALA A 29 9.35 11.09 -16.26
N PHE A 30 8.81 11.78 -15.26
CA PHE A 30 7.39 12.16 -15.18
C PHE A 30 7.09 13.56 -15.76
N GLY A 31 8.11 14.32 -16.14
CA GLY A 31 7.99 15.64 -16.75
C GLY A 31 9.22 16.52 -16.52
N SER A 32 9.30 17.67 -17.19
CA SER A 32 10.48 18.57 -17.11
C SER A 32 10.76 19.09 -15.70
N GLY A 33 9.73 19.24 -14.86
CA GLY A 33 9.87 19.65 -13.47
C GLY A 33 10.71 18.69 -12.61
N TYR A 34 10.79 17.42 -12.99
CA TYR A 34 11.63 16.41 -12.31
C TYR A 34 13.12 16.49 -12.70
N TYR A 35 13.41 17.15 -13.82
CA TYR A 35 14.76 17.49 -14.25
C TYR A 35 15.18 18.89 -13.77
N LEU A 36 14.33 19.57 -12.99
CA LEU A 36 14.49 20.96 -12.59
C LEU A 36 14.69 21.92 -13.79
N ASP A 37 14.10 21.56 -14.93
CA ASP A 37 14.18 22.33 -16.17
C ASP A 37 12.91 23.16 -16.36
N GLY A 38 13.05 24.47 -16.20
CA GLY A 38 11.93 25.42 -16.32
C GLY A 38 10.86 25.29 -15.21
N GLY A 39 11.12 24.51 -14.16
CA GLY A 39 10.17 24.24 -13.09
C GLY A 39 10.77 23.41 -11.95
N GLN A 40 9.92 22.96 -11.02
CA GLN A 40 10.31 22.15 -9.87
C GLN A 40 9.24 21.13 -9.50
N ALA A 41 9.68 20.01 -8.93
CA ALA A 41 8.82 18.93 -8.46
C ALA A 41 8.88 18.74 -6.93
N TYR A 42 9.23 19.78 -6.13
CA TYR A 42 9.27 19.62 -4.68
C TYR A 42 7.88 19.17 -4.16
N ILE A 43 7.87 18.16 -3.29
CA ILE A 43 6.69 17.49 -2.72
C ILE A 43 5.80 16.73 -3.76
N GLN A 44 6.07 16.82 -5.06
CA GLN A 44 5.45 16.04 -6.14
C GLN A 44 6.12 14.66 -6.31
N GLY A 45 5.65 13.79 -7.20
CA GLY A 45 6.31 12.52 -7.55
C GLY A 45 5.65 11.28 -7.00
N THR A 46 6.47 10.36 -6.51
CA THR A 46 5.98 9.08 -5.97
C THR A 46 5.37 9.32 -4.59
N TRP A 47 4.06 9.18 -4.46
CA TRP A 47 3.32 9.20 -3.19
C TRP A 47 3.05 7.76 -2.72
N ALA A 48 2.03 7.49 -1.90
CA ALA A 48 1.73 6.12 -1.50
C ALA A 48 1.44 5.27 -2.74
N SER A 49 2.16 4.15 -2.83
CA SER A 49 2.26 3.28 -4.00
C SER A 49 2.12 1.83 -3.55
N SER A 50 2.13 0.89 -4.48
CA SER A 50 2.11 -0.55 -4.16
C SER A 50 3.18 -1.33 -4.90
N LEU A 51 3.67 -2.40 -4.27
CA LEU A 51 4.63 -3.35 -4.82
C LEU A 51 4.10 -4.77 -4.56
N ARG A 52 3.98 -5.60 -5.60
CA ARG A 52 3.65 -7.02 -5.48
C ARG A 52 4.48 -7.86 -6.44
N TYR A 53 4.70 -9.11 -6.06
CA TYR A 53 5.27 -10.14 -6.91
C TYR A 53 4.16 -11.04 -7.45
N ARG A 54 4.20 -11.34 -8.74
CA ARG A 54 3.31 -12.27 -9.41
C ARG A 54 4.08 -13.54 -9.76
N ALA A 55 3.79 -14.60 -9.01
CA ALA A 55 4.53 -15.86 -9.11
C ALA A 55 4.36 -16.57 -10.47
N SER A 56 3.16 -16.51 -11.06
CA SER A 56 2.84 -17.16 -12.35
C SER A 56 3.72 -16.68 -13.50
N THR A 57 4.18 -15.43 -13.46
CA THR A 57 5.03 -14.82 -14.50
C THR A 57 6.43 -14.50 -14.01
N SER A 58 6.73 -14.70 -12.72
CA SER A 58 7.98 -14.28 -12.08
C SER A 58 8.29 -12.79 -12.26
N THR A 59 7.26 -11.95 -12.10
CA THR A 59 7.35 -10.50 -12.33
C THR A 59 6.96 -9.72 -11.09
N TYR A 60 7.79 -8.76 -10.71
CA TYR A 60 7.46 -7.72 -9.76
C TYR A 60 6.74 -6.57 -10.46
N TYR A 61 5.73 -6.01 -9.81
CA TYR A 61 4.97 -4.85 -10.25
C TYR A 61 5.02 -3.79 -9.18
N TRP A 62 5.47 -2.60 -9.55
CA TRP A 62 5.30 -1.38 -8.78
C TRP A 62 4.28 -0.48 -9.49
N ILE A 63 3.31 0.04 -8.75
CA ILE A 63 2.21 0.85 -9.28
C ILE A 63 1.98 2.08 -8.40
N ALA A 64 1.83 3.25 -9.00
CA ALA A 64 1.57 4.50 -8.30
C ALA A 64 0.86 5.53 -9.16
N CYS A 65 -0.07 6.29 -8.56
CA CYS A 65 -0.47 7.56 -9.14
C CYS A 65 0.64 8.60 -8.94
N ILE A 66 1.02 9.28 -10.03
CA ILE A 66 1.99 10.37 -10.02
C ILE A 66 1.23 11.69 -10.24
N ASP A 67 1.52 12.66 -9.40
CA ASP A 67 1.00 14.05 -9.44
C ASP A 67 -0.52 14.14 -9.57
N PHE A 68 -1.22 13.22 -8.90
CA PHE A 68 -2.69 13.16 -8.87
C PHE A 68 -3.32 13.07 -10.27
N SER A 69 -2.57 12.54 -11.25
CA SER A 69 -2.96 12.56 -12.66
C SER A 69 -3.07 11.16 -13.25
N LYS A 70 -1.95 10.45 -13.41
CA LYS A 70 -1.88 9.16 -14.11
C LYS A 70 -1.22 8.11 -13.25
N THR A 71 -1.54 6.85 -13.50
CA THR A 71 -0.94 5.72 -12.80
C THR A 71 0.18 5.11 -13.62
N TYR A 72 1.38 5.09 -13.07
CA TYR A 72 2.57 4.52 -13.68
C TYR A 72 2.80 3.11 -13.15
N ILE A 73 3.16 2.19 -14.05
CA ILE A 73 3.49 0.81 -13.70
C ILE A 73 4.91 0.53 -14.14
N TYR A 74 5.73 0.06 -13.19
CA TYR A 74 7.08 -0.42 -13.43
C TYR A 74 7.16 -1.91 -13.13
N THR A 75 7.96 -2.64 -13.90
CA THR A 75 8.15 -4.08 -13.69
C THR A 75 9.63 -4.47 -13.69
N ALA A 76 9.92 -5.59 -13.03
CA ALA A 76 11.23 -6.24 -13.02
C ALA A 76 11.08 -7.75 -12.77
N SER A 77 12.06 -8.55 -13.18
CA SER A 77 12.10 -10.00 -12.89
C SER A 77 12.66 -10.32 -11.50
N ALA A 78 13.35 -9.38 -10.87
CA ALA A 78 13.88 -9.48 -9.50
C ALA A 78 13.89 -8.09 -8.86
N VAL A 79 13.90 -8.03 -7.53
CA VAL A 79 13.91 -6.75 -6.79
C VAL A 79 15.15 -5.90 -7.04
N ASP A 80 16.28 -6.53 -7.34
CA ASP A 80 17.60 -5.94 -7.62
C ASP A 80 17.93 -5.90 -9.12
N ALA A 81 17.01 -6.34 -9.99
CA ALA A 81 17.16 -6.25 -11.43
C ALA A 81 16.89 -4.84 -11.96
N THR A 82 17.12 -4.63 -13.25
CA THR A 82 16.72 -3.40 -13.94
C THR A 82 15.20 -3.30 -14.00
N TRP A 83 14.68 -2.26 -13.35
CA TRP A 83 13.28 -1.88 -13.43
C TRP A 83 13.01 -1.06 -14.69
N ALA A 84 11.87 -1.30 -15.34
CA ALA A 84 11.45 -0.57 -16.52
C ALA A 84 9.99 -0.10 -16.39
N GLN A 85 9.69 1.08 -16.94
CA GLN A 85 8.30 1.52 -17.07
C GLN A 85 7.59 0.63 -18.09
N ALA A 86 6.57 -0.10 -17.64
CA ALA A 86 5.81 -1.02 -18.47
C ALA A 86 4.54 -0.37 -19.06
N ALA A 87 3.89 0.52 -18.30
CA ALA A 87 2.65 1.16 -18.73
C ALA A 87 2.34 2.47 -18.00
N VAL A 88 1.42 3.24 -18.57
CA VAL A 88 0.77 4.40 -17.94
C VAL A 88 -0.74 4.29 -18.18
N ILE A 89 -1.53 4.22 -17.11
CA ILE A 89 -2.99 4.23 -17.14
C ILE A 89 -3.48 5.68 -17.00
N ASP A 90 -4.41 6.10 -17.84
CA ASP A 90 -4.96 7.48 -17.88
C ASP A 90 -6.00 7.76 -16.79
N SER A 91 -5.77 7.20 -15.61
CA SER A 91 -6.56 7.37 -14.37
C SER A 91 -5.60 7.39 -13.19
N CYS A 92 -5.89 8.22 -12.19
CA CYS A 92 -5.10 8.27 -10.95
C CYS A 92 -5.62 7.25 -9.93
N TYR A 93 -4.82 6.23 -9.64
CA TYR A 93 -5.01 5.34 -8.51
C TYR A 93 -4.33 5.94 -7.27
N TYR A 94 -4.95 6.98 -6.71
CA TYR A 94 -4.47 7.64 -5.50
C TYR A 94 -4.39 6.63 -4.34
N ASP A 95 -3.24 6.57 -3.67
CA ASP A 95 -3.01 5.67 -2.53
C ASP A 95 -3.29 4.19 -2.82
N VAL A 96 -2.82 3.71 -3.97
CA VAL A 96 -3.10 2.36 -4.48
C VAL A 96 -2.52 1.23 -3.63
N GLY A 97 -3.30 0.15 -3.50
CA GLY A 97 -2.93 -1.16 -3.01
C GLY A 97 -3.18 -2.24 -4.06
N LEU A 98 -2.13 -2.85 -4.58
CA LEU A 98 -2.18 -3.92 -5.58
C LEU A 98 -2.37 -5.29 -4.90
N LEU A 99 -3.22 -6.12 -5.48
CA LEU A 99 -3.44 -7.52 -5.15
C LEU A 99 -3.18 -8.37 -6.41
N VAL A 100 -2.36 -9.41 -6.27
CA VAL A 100 -2.35 -10.56 -7.18
C VAL A 100 -3.17 -11.64 -6.46
N ALA A 101 -4.38 -11.88 -6.94
CA ALA A 101 -5.31 -12.81 -6.30
C ALA A 101 -4.91 -14.27 -6.53
N ALA A 102 -5.50 -15.20 -5.77
CA ALA A 102 -5.23 -16.63 -5.85
C ALA A 102 -5.54 -17.24 -7.22
N ASN A 103 -6.48 -16.63 -7.96
CA ASN A 103 -6.81 -16.98 -9.34
C ASN A 103 -5.90 -16.30 -10.40
N ASP A 104 -4.84 -15.61 -9.96
CA ASP A 104 -3.89 -14.85 -10.77
C ASP A 104 -4.42 -13.56 -11.41
N THR A 105 -5.68 -13.19 -11.16
CA THR A 105 -6.21 -11.86 -11.55
C THR A 105 -5.58 -10.78 -10.70
N MET A 106 -5.24 -9.65 -11.32
CA MET A 106 -4.69 -8.49 -10.63
C MET A 106 -5.78 -7.46 -10.36
N TYR A 107 -5.88 -7.02 -9.10
CA TYR A 107 -6.79 -5.98 -8.67
C TYR A 107 -6.05 -4.83 -7.99
N ALA A 108 -6.55 -3.62 -8.14
CA ALA A 108 -6.02 -2.42 -7.47
C ALA A 108 -7.13 -1.75 -6.65
N ALA A 109 -6.94 -1.65 -5.34
CA ALA A 109 -7.78 -0.83 -4.47
C ALA A 109 -7.17 0.57 -4.30
N TYR A 110 -7.95 1.63 -4.43
CA TYR A 110 -7.43 3.01 -4.39
C TYR A 110 -8.54 4.04 -4.10
N GLY A 111 -8.13 5.30 -3.91
CA GLY A 111 -9.02 6.44 -3.69
C GLY A 111 -9.00 6.93 -2.25
N SER A 112 -9.84 7.92 -1.99
CA SER A 112 -10.02 8.49 -0.65
C SER A 112 -11.49 8.80 -0.39
N THR A 113 -11.97 8.56 0.83
CA THR A 113 -13.41 8.57 1.22
C THR A 113 -14.22 7.49 0.50
N ASN A 114 -14.18 7.48 -0.84
CA ASN A 114 -14.72 6.41 -1.67
C ASN A 114 -13.57 5.51 -2.11
N ILE A 115 -13.66 4.23 -1.77
CA ILE A 115 -12.67 3.23 -2.15
C ILE A 115 -13.14 2.55 -3.42
N HIS A 116 -12.32 2.62 -4.45
CA HIS A 116 -12.49 1.92 -5.71
C HIS A 116 -11.73 0.60 -5.69
N VAL A 117 -12.23 -0.39 -6.42
CA VAL A 117 -11.45 -1.54 -6.88
C VAL A 117 -11.46 -1.53 -8.41
N SER A 118 -10.30 -1.73 -9.01
CA SER A 118 -10.14 -1.99 -10.44
C SER A 118 -9.61 -3.38 -10.70
N GLU A 119 -10.15 -4.04 -11.71
CA GLU A 119 -9.54 -5.23 -12.32
C GLU A 119 -8.59 -4.78 -13.42
N LEU A 120 -7.38 -5.31 -13.40
CA LEU A 120 -6.37 -5.04 -14.43
C LEU A 120 -6.40 -6.14 -15.49
N SER A 121 -5.88 -5.82 -16.68
CA SER A 121 -5.70 -6.78 -17.77
C SER A 121 -4.83 -7.95 -17.34
N SER A 122 -4.86 -9.05 -18.10
CA SER A 122 -4.13 -10.27 -17.76
C SER A 122 -2.61 -10.09 -17.63
N ASP A 123 -2.03 -9.05 -18.25
CA ASP A 123 -0.63 -8.64 -18.10
C ASP A 123 -0.39 -7.61 -16.97
N GLY A 124 -1.47 -7.09 -16.36
CA GLY A 124 -1.46 -6.09 -15.31
C GLY A 124 -1.22 -4.66 -15.78
N LEU A 125 -1.29 -4.38 -17.08
CA LEU A 125 -0.82 -3.12 -17.69
C LEU A 125 -1.91 -2.12 -18.08
N SER A 126 -3.19 -2.50 -17.98
CA SER A 126 -4.33 -1.63 -18.29
C SER A 126 -5.53 -1.92 -17.40
N GLU A 127 -6.44 -0.95 -17.27
CA GLU A 127 -7.71 -1.12 -16.55
C GLU A 127 -8.72 -1.86 -17.43
N VAL A 128 -9.34 -2.92 -16.89
CA VAL A 128 -10.47 -3.60 -17.53
C VAL A 128 -11.78 -2.97 -17.07
N THR A 129 -11.94 -2.80 -15.75
CA THR A 129 -13.13 -2.17 -15.16
C THR A 129 -12.83 -1.65 -13.76
N SER A 130 -13.52 -0.59 -13.36
CA SER A 130 -13.40 0.05 -12.04
C SER A 130 -14.78 0.29 -11.43
N LYS A 131 -14.90 0.07 -10.12
CA LYS A 131 -16.14 0.33 -9.35
C LYS A 131 -15.80 0.90 -7.97
N VAL A 132 -16.63 1.81 -7.48
CA VAL A 132 -16.67 2.14 -6.05
C VAL A 132 -17.19 0.91 -5.31
N VAL A 133 -16.43 0.38 -4.37
CA VAL A 133 -16.80 -0.81 -3.57
C VAL A 133 -17.14 -0.48 -2.12
N TYR A 134 -16.75 0.71 -1.66
CA TYR A 134 -17.06 1.21 -0.32
C TYR A 134 -17.10 2.74 -0.32
N GLU A 135 -18.17 3.29 0.25
CA GLU A 135 -18.33 4.73 0.52
C GLU A 135 -18.23 4.93 2.03
N SER A 136 -17.23 5.69 2.49
CA SER A 136 -16.92 5.82 3.91
C SER A 136 -17.99 6.57 4.69
N ASP A 137 -18.51 5.93 5.74
CA ASP A 137 -19.36 6.53 6.77
C ASP A 137 -18.56 7.05 7.98
N VAL A 138 -17.25 6.77 8.04
CA VAL A 138 -16.32 7.25 9.08
C VAL A 138 -15.55 8.53 8.67
N GLY A 139 -15.85 9.08 7.50
CA GLY A 139 -15.25 10.30 6.96
C GLY A 139 -14.08 10.03 6.00
N TYR A 140 -13.10 10.92 5.96
CA TYR A 140 -11.94 10.77 5.08
C TYR A 140 -11.12 9.54 5.47
N ILE A 141 -10.87 8.66 4.51
CA ILE A 141 -9.99 7.50 4.60
C ILE A 141 -9.10 7.43 3.36
N GLU A 142 -7.89 6.88 3.47
CA GLU A 142 -6.93 6.71 2.36
C GLU A 142 -5.96 5.54 2.61
N GLY A 143 -4.87 5.43 1.85
CA GLY A 143 -3.77 4.49 2.12
C GLY A 143 -4.03 3.02 1.81
N SER A 144 -4.84 2.72 0.78
CA SER A 144 -5.32 1.36 0.50
C SER A 144 -4.21 0.31 0.41
N ARG A 145 -4.42 -0.84 1.07
CA ARG A 145 -3.63 -2.07 0.86
C ARG A 145 -4.57 -3.26 0.71
N PHE A 146 -4.41 -4.01 -0.39
CA PHE A 146 -5.39 -5.03 -0.78
C PHE A 146 -4.85 -6.44 -0.57
N TYR A 147 -5.59 -7.28 0.15
CA TYR A 147 -5.22 -8.65 0.48
C TYR A 147 -6.35 -9.62 0.15
N GLU A 148 -5.98 -10.87 -0.10
CA GLU A 148 -6.88 -12.01 -0.12
C GLU A 148 -6.38 -13.01 0.93
N LYS A 149 -7.27 -13.52 1.77
CA LYS A 149 -6.97 -14.54 2.78
C LYS A 149 -8.19 -15.43 2.99
N ASP A 150 -7.98 -16.73 2.89
CA ASP A 150 -9.03 -17.76 3.07
C ASP A 150 -10.30 -17.50 2.23
N GLY A 151 -10.12 -16.98 1.00
CA GLY A 151 -11.20 -16.64 0.07
C GLY A 151 -11.92 -15.31 0.36
N ASN A 152 -11.55 -14.63 1.45
CA ASN A 152 -12.05 -13.29 1.78
C ASN A 152 -11.08 -12.22 1.26
N PHE A 153 -11.62 -11.03 0.99
CA PHE A 153 -10.93 -9.89 0.43
C PHE A 153 -10.87 -8.77 1.47
N TYR A 154 -9.70 -8.19 1.67
CA TYR A 154 -9.44 -7.21 2.72
C TYR A 154 -8.76 -5.96 2.18
N ILE A 155 -9.29 -4.77 2.47
CA ILE A 155 -8.63 -3.51 2.16
C ILE A 155 -8.33 -2.80 3.47
N LEU A 156 -7.05 -2.67 3.81
CA LEU A 156 -6.62 -1.78 4.89
C LEU A 156 -6.68 -0.34 4.41
N VAL A 157 -7.23 0.54 5.23
CA VAL A 157 -7.31 1.98 5.01
C VAL A 157 -7.07 2.71 6.32
N LEU A 158 -6.50 3.91 6.25
CA LEU A 158 -6.33 4.76 7.42
C LEU A 158 -7.30 5.93 7.39
N LYS A 159 -7.63 6.46 8.56
CA LYS A 159 -8.14 7.81 8.76
C LYS A 159 -7.02 8.67 9.33
N PRO A 160 -6.45 9.61 8.55
CA PRO A 160 -5.41 10.50 9.04
C PRO A 160 -5.93 11.37 10.19
N GLY A 161 -5.06 11.65 11.16
CA GLY A 161 -5.44 12.42 12.34
C GLY A 161 -4.38 12.33 13.44
N SER A 162 -4.64 13.04 14.54
CA SER A 162 -3.87 12.93 15.78
C SER A 162 -4.86 12.88 16.95
N PRO A 163 -5.25 11.68 17.42
CA PRO A 163 -4.80 10.37 16.95
C PRO A 163 -5.40 9.98 15.59
N SER A 164 -4.65 9.19 14.82
CA SER A 164 -5.15 8.49 13.63
C SER A 164 -5.82 7.16 13.97
N SER A 165 -6.57 6.62 13.02
CA SER A 165 -7.25 5.32 13.12
C SER A 165 -6.92 4.46 11.90
N GLU A 166 -6.79 3.16 12.10
CA GLU A 166 -6.66 2.18 11.02
C GLU A 166 -7.92 1.31 10.97
N TYR A 167 -8.42 1.06 9.77
CA TYR A 167 -9.62 0.26 9.52
C TYR A 167 -9.31 -0.86 8.54
N VAL A 168 -10.11 -1.92 8.62
CA VAL A 168 -10.13 -3.01 7.65
C VAL A 168 -11.50 -3.06 7.02
N LEU A 169 -11.54 -3.02 5.70
CA LEU A 169 -12.71 -3.36 4.91
C LEU A 169 -12.65 -4.85 4.59
N GLN A 170 -13.71 -5.61 4.81
CA GLN A 170 -13.80 -7.04 4.47
C GLN A 170 -14.95 -7.32 3.50
N SER A 171 -14.69 -8.12 2.47
CA SER A 171 -15.72 -8.79 1.68
C SER A 171 -15.51 -10.30 1.69
N THR A 172 -16.58 -11.05 1.95
CA THR A 172 -16.59 -12.52 1.92
C THR A 172 -17.18 -13.07 0.61
N THR A 173 -17.53 -12.20 -0.32
CA THR A 173 -18.24 -12.53 -1.57
C THR A 173 -17.42 -12.26 -2.83
N GLY A 174 -16.26 -11.61 -2.70
CA GLY A 174 -15.35 -11.33 -3.81
C GLY A 174 -14.72 -9.93 -3.76
N PRO A 175 -13.86 -9.61 -4.74
CA PRO A 175 -13.12 -8.35 -4.75
C PRO A 175 -14.02 -7.12 -4.97
N TRP A 176 -15.22 -7.33 -5.52
CA TRP A 176 -16.21 -6.29 -5.81
C TRP A 176 -17.13 -5.95 -4.64
N GLY A 177 -16.94 -6.59 -3.48
CA GLY A 177 -17.77 -6.35 -2.32
C GLY A 177 -19.08 -7.17 -2.30
N PRO A 178 -20.05 -6.76 -1.47
CA PRO A 178 -19.99 -5.59 -0.59
C PRO A 178 -18.87 -5.70 0.45
N TYR A 179 -18.33 -4.55 0.85
CA TYR A 179 -17.37 -4.46 1.96
C TYR A 179 -18.06 -3.93 3.21
N THR A 180 -17.79 -4.56 4.35
CA THR A 180 -18.08 -4.02 5.68
C THR A 180 -16.78 -3.50 6.30
N ILE A 181 -16.88 -2.55 7.22
CA ILE A 181 -15.73 -1.93 7.89
C ILE A 181 -15.64 -2.37 9.35
N GLN A 182 -14.42 -2.58 9.83
CA GLN A 182 -14.12 -2.70 11.25
C GLN A 182 -12.87 -1.88 11.59
N GLU A 183 -12.87 -1.28 12.78
CA GLU A 183 -11.69 -0.63 13.33
C GLU A 183 -10.64 -1.68 13.68
N LEU A 184 -9.42 -1.50 13.16
CA LEU A 184 -8.25 -2.29 13.58
C LEU A 184 -7.70 -1.73 14.90
N PHE A 185 -7.59 -0.40 14.98
CA PHE A 185 -7.40 0.36 16.20
C PHE A 185 -7.68 1.86 15.95
N THR A 186 -8.03 2.57 17.02
CA THR A 186 -7.90 4.02 17.13
C THR A 186 -6.95 4.31 18.29
N ASP A 187 -6.00 5.23 18.08
CA ASP A 187 -5.03 5.62 19.11
C ASP A 187 -4.23 4.43 19.69
N ALA A 188 -3.36 3.85 18.88
CA ALA A 188 -2.44 2.78 19.30
C ALA A 188 -1.32 3.26 20.25
N GLY A 189 -1.49 4.39 20.93
CA GLY A 189 -0.49 4.94 21.83
C GLY A 189 0.77 5.42 21.10
N ASN A 190 1.90 5.44 21.83
CA ASN A 190 3.15 6.00 21.33
C ASN A 190 4.34 5.06 21.65
N PRO A 191 4.62 4.08 20.78
CA PRO A 191 5.69 3.12 21.02
C PRO A 191 7.10 3.73 20.90
N VAL A 192 7.23 4.93 20.33
CA VAL A 192 8.50 5.64 20.15
C VAL A 192 8.41 7.04 20.77
N PRO A 193 8.93 7.25 22.00
CA PRO A 193 8.78 8.51 22.72
C PRO A 193 9.07 9.76 21.88
N GLY A 194 8.11 10.68 21.83
CA GLY A 194 8.21 11.93 21.07
C GLY A 194 7.72 11.86 19.62
N CYS A 195 7.24 10.70 19.16
CA CYS A 195 6.66 10.52 17.82
C CYS A 195 5.12 10.57 17.85
N GLY A 196 4.48 10.57 16.69
CA GLY A 196 3.02 10.36 16.55
C GLY A 196 2.60 8.90 16.81
N ASN A 197 1.30 8.63 16.74
CA ASN A 197 0.78 7.28 16.91
C ASN A 197 0.95 6.42 15.62
N PRO A 198 1.10 5.08 15.74
CA PRO A 198 1.21 4.18 14.59
C PRO A 198 0.00 4.28 13.65
N HIS A 199 0.24 4.33 12.35
CA HIS A 199 -0.83 4.29 11.33
C HIS A 199 -0.30 3.87 9.95
N GLN A 200 -1.22 3.61 9.04
CA GLN A 200 -0.95 3.16 7.67
C GLN A 200 -0.06 1.90 7.67
N GLY A 201 0.55 1.61 6.53
CA GLY A 201 1.50 0.52 6.39
C GLY A 201 0.84 -0.69 5.76
N GLY A 202 0.89 -1.85 6.39
CA GLY A 202 0.29 -3.08 5.87
C GLY A 202 0.46 -4.29 6.80
N ILE A 203 -0.11 -5.42 6.38
CA ILE A 203 -0.01 -6.69 7.11
C ILE A 203 0.77 -7.72 6.31
N VAL A 204 1.44 -8.61 7.01
CA VAL A 204 2.27 -9.67 6.41
C VAL A 204 2.26 -10.91 7.30
N ASP A 205 2.21 -12.07 6.68
CA ASP A 205 2.37 -13.36 7.33
C ASP A 205 3.82 -13.84 7.30
N THR A 206 4.15 -14.74 8.23
CA THR A 206 5.42 -15.46 8.25
C THR A 206 5.23 -16.87 7.71
N PRO A 207 6.31 -17.59 7.34
CA PRO A 207 6.23 -18.99 6.94
C PRO A 207 5.59 -19.92 7.99
N ASN A 208 5.54 -19.51 9.26
CA ASN A 208 4.92 -20.26 10.35
C ASN A 208 3.41 -19.96 10.49
N GLY A 209 2.87 -19.01 9.72
CA GLY A 209 1.47 -18.59 9.76
C GLY A 209 1.17 -17.46 10.76
N ASP A 210 2.18 -16.96 11.49
CA ASP A 210 2.01 -15.78 12.35
C ASP A 210 1.86 -14.52 11.50
N TRP A 211 0.98 -13.61 11.91
CA TRP A 211 0.74 -12.34 11.21
C TRP A 211 1.29 -11.16 12.00
N TYR A 212 1.71 -10.14 11.26
CA TYR A 212 2.21 -8.89 11.80
C TYR A 212 1.59 -7.71 11.06
N PHE A 213 1.35 -6.63 11.78
CA PHE A 213 1.02 -5.33 11.25
C PHE A 213 2.24 -4.42 11.32
N MET A 214 2.68 -3.94 10.16
CA MET A 214 3.79 -3.00 10.03
C MET A 214 3.23 -1.64 9.67
N ALA A 215 3.19 -0.74 10.65
CA ALA A 215 2.82 0.66 10.50
C ALA A 215 4.06 1.54 10.36
N PHE A 216 3.85 2.85 10.28
CA PHE A 216 4.88 3.82 10.62
C PHE A 216 4.38 4.84 11.66
N VAL A 217 5.32 5.53 12.30
CA VAL A 217 5.07 6.68 13.17
C VAL A 217 5.65 7.95 12.57
N ASP A 218 5.01 9.09 12.82
CA ASP A 218 5.53 10.41 12.49
C ASP A 218 6.63 10.80 13.50
N ALA A 219 7.87 10.55 13.15
CA ALA A 219 9.07 10.79 13.95
C ALA A 219 9.83 12.06 13.50
N TYR A 220 9.10 13.15 13.29
CA TYR A 220 9.69 14.42 12.86
C TYR A 220 10.58 15.02 13.96
N PRO A 221 11.71 15.67 13.59
CA PRO A 221 12.13 16.03 12.23
C PRO A 221 12.89 14.93 11.46
N GLY A 222 13.06 13.74 12.03
CA GLY A 222 13.77 12.63 11.37
C GLY A 222 13.02 12.02 10.18
N GLY A 223 11.68 12.14 10.17
CA GLY A 223 10.82 11.66 9.09
C GLY A 223 9.76 10.71 9.60
N ARG A 224 9.49 9.64 8.86
CA ARG A 224 8.55 8.58 9.23
C ARG A 224 9.30 7.25 9.29
N ILE A 225 9.10 6.48 10.36
CA ILE A 225 9.84 5.23 10.61
C ILE A 225 8.89 4.07 10.88
N PRO A 226 9.21 2.84 10.45
CA PRO A 226 8.33 1.69 10.64
C PRO A 226 8.30 1.22 12.10
N VAL A 227 7.14 0.70 12.51
CA VAL A 227 6.94 -0.02 13.78
C VAL A 227 6.14 -1.28 13.50
N LEU A 228 6.35 -2.33 14.30
CA LEU A 228 5.82 -3.67 14.05
C LEU A 228 5.06 -4.18 15.29
N ALA A 229 3.87 -4.73 15.09
CA ALA A 229 3.08 -5.37 16.14
C ALA A 229 2.52 -6.73 15.67
N PRO A 230 2.37 -7.72 16.56
CA PRO A 230 1.69 -8.97 16.22
C PRO A 230 0.21 -8.73 15.88
N LEU A 231 -0.31 -9.52 14.95
CA LEU A 231 -1.70 -9.45 14.51
C LEU A 231 -2.37 -10.83 14.65
N GLY A 232 -3.55 -10.85 15.26
CA GLY A 232 -4.40 -12.04 15.38
C GLY A 232 -5.57 -11.99 14.41
N TRP A 233 -6.23 -13.13 14.22
CA TRP A 233 -7.47 -13.26 13.45
C TRP A 233 -8.53 -13.93 14.32
N ASP A 234 -9.74 -13.39 14.34
CA ASP A 234 -10.87 -14.02 15.02
C ASP A 234 -11.54 -15.10 14.16
N SER A 235 -12.53 -15.80 14.72
CA SER A 235 -13.27 -16.87 14.02
C SER A 235 -14.13 -16.37 12.86
N ASN A 236 -14.38 -15.06 12.77
CA ASN A 236 -15.12 -14.42 11.68
C ASN A 236 -14.16 -13.89 10.59
N GLY A 237 -12.86 -14.12 10.74
CA GLY A 237 -11.84 -13.67 9.80
C GLY A 237 -11.51 -12.19 9.92
N TRP A 238 -11.76 -11.54 11.06
CA TRP A 238 -11.34 -10.16 11.30
C TRP A 238 -9.97 -10.10 11.97
N PRO A 239 -9.07 -9.22 11.50
CA PRO A 239 -7.79 -9.02 12.12
C PRO A 239 -7.90 -8.12 13.37
N SER A 240 -7.00 -8.32 14.33
CA SER A 240 -6.81 -7.43 15.47
C SER A 240 -5.32 -7.25 15.78
N VAL A 241 -4.90 -6.03 16.10
CA VAL A 241 -3.51 -5.76 16.49
C VAL A 241 -3.35 -5.98 17.99
N ASN A 242 -2.32 -6.74 18.36
CA ASN A 242 -1.94 -6.95 19.75
C ASN A 242 -0.89 -5.91 20.15
N LEU A 243 -1.31 -4.83 20.82
CA LEU A 243 -0.40 -3.82 21.34
C LEU A 243 0.57 -4.42 22.38
N VAL A 244 1.83 -4.01 22.35
CA VAL A 244 2.89 -4.52 23.21
C VAL A 244 3.25 -3.46 24.24
N ASN A 245 3.04 -3.75 25.52
CA ASN A 245 3.17 -2.77 26.60
C ASN A 245 2.21 -1.57 26.51
N GLY A 246 1.06 -1.75 25.85
CA GLY A 246 0.01 -0.72 25.73
C GLY A 246 0.22 0.27 24.58
N SER A 247 1.16 -0.01 23.67
CA SER A 247 1.42 0.75 22.43
C SER A 247 1.99 -0.13 21.32
#